data_AF-A0A6I6S7Q1-F1
#
_entry.id   AF-A0A6I6S7Q1-F1
#
_cell.length_a   1.000
_cell.length_b   1.000
_cell.length_c   1.000
_cell.angle_alpha   90.00
_cell.angle_beta   90.00
_cell.angle_gamma   90.00
#
_symmetry.space_group_name_H-M   'P 1'
#
loop_
_entity.id
_entity.type
_entity.pdbx_description
1 polymer ?
#
loop_
_entity_poly.entity_id
_entity_poly.type
_entity_poly.pdbx_seq_one_letter_code
_entity_poly.pdbx_strand_id
1 'polypeptide(L)'
;MRIGELAERTGTSRRLLRYYEEQRLITPGRSYNGYREYEEAHVGRVMQIKGLLGSGLPTRIIRQILPCLDKPRSIYFDDLTPEMLRVLECEHGHLAQRIDCLTRNRDAIGDYLETVRGMRVAAGPSGRAGGGS
;
A
#
# COMPACT_ATOMS: atom_id res chain seq x y z
N MET A 1 6.29 22.63 -4.02
CA MET A 1 5.87 21.86 -5.24
C MET A 1 4.40 22.12 -5.61
N ARG A 2 4.01 22.00 -6.88
CA ARG A 2 2.59 22.12 -7.33
C ARG A 2 1.92 20.75 -7.42
N ILE A 3 0.58 20.72 -7.57
CA ILE A 3 -0.19 19.46 -7.65
C ILE A 3 0.25 18.56 -8.82
N GLY A 4 0.73 19.16 -9.92
CA GLY A 4 1.27 18.41 -11.07
C GLY A 4 2.56 17.67 -10.73
N GLU A 5 3.48 18.35 -10.05
CA GLU A 5 4.73 17.78 -9.59
C GLU A 5 4.49 16.70 -8.51
N LEU A 6 3.57 16.94 -7.57
CA LEU A 6 3.15 15.93 -6.59
C LEU A 6 2.55 14.69 -7.26
N ALA A 7 1.76 14.87 -8.32
CA ALA A 7 1.16 13.78 -9.09
C ALA A 7 2.24 12.91 -9.76
N GLU A 8 3.22 13.53 -10.41
CA GLU A 8 4.34 12.83 -11.06
C GLU A 8 5.16 12.06 -10.03
N ARG A 9 5.55 12.72 -8.94
CA ARG A 9 6.40 12.11 -7.91
C ARG A 9 5.74 10.99 -7.13
N THR A 10 4.42 11.03 -7.01
CA THR A 10 3.66 9.98 -6.28
C THR A 10 3.08 8.91 -7.21
N GLY A 11 3.16 9.10 -8.53
CA GLY A 11 2.43 8.29 -9.50
C GLY A 11 0.93 8.30 -9.22
N THR A 12 0.37 9.45 -8.83
CA THR A 12 -1.04 9.62 -8.46
C THR A 12 -1.68 10.63 -9.39
N SER A 13 -2.92 10.38 -9.85
CA SER A 13 -3.59 11.35 -10.69
C SER A 13 -3.91 12.64 -9.92
N ARG A 14 -3.88 13.79 -10.60
CA ARG A 14 -4.28 15.08 -10.01
C ARG A 14 -5.72 15.03 -9.47
N ARG A 15 -6.61 14.25 -10.10
CA ARG A 15 -7.99 14.03 -9.64
C ARG A 15 -8.00 13.35 -8.28
N LEU A 16 -7.19 12.30 -8.10
CA LEU A 16 -7.12 11.56 -6.85
C LEU A 16 -6.46 12.38 -5.73
N LEU A 17 -5.46 13.21 -6.06
CA LEU A 17 -4.89 14.17 -5.11
C LEU A 17 -5.93 15.20 -4.63
N ARG A 18 -6.75 15.75 -5.53
CA ARG A 18 -7.85 16.65 -5.15
C ARG A 18 -8.87 15.96 -4.24
N TYR A 19 -9.18 14.70 -4.54
CA TYR A 19 -10.02 13.89 -3.65
C TYR A 19 -9.38 13.73 -2.27
N TYR A 20 -8.08 13.47 -2.16
CA TYR A 20 -7.40 13.41 -0.87
C TYR A 20 -7.45 14.73 -0.10
N GLU A 21 -7.38 15.88 -0.79
CA GLU A 21 -7.60 17.21 -0.17
C GLU A 21 -9.03 17.40 0.34
N GLU A 22 -10.03 17.06 -0.48
CA GLU A 22 -11.45 17.12 -0.09
C GLU A 22 -11.71 16.24 1.15
N GLN A 23 -11.04 15.09 1.19
CA GLN A 23 -11.09 14.17 2.32
C GLN A 23 -10.13 14.57 3.47
N ARG A 24 -9.50 15.75 3.43
CA ARG A 24 -8.56 16.26 4.45
C ARG A 24 -7.44 15.28 4.83
N LEU A 25 -7.06 14.40 3.90
CA LEU A 25 -5.95 13.45 4.10
C LEU A 25 -4.59 14.11 3.81
N ILE A 26 -4.61 15.09 2.91
CA ILE A 26 -3.51 15.99 2.61
C ILE A 26 -4.03 17.43 2.67
N THR A 27 -3.25 18.35 3.21
CA THR A 27 -3.64 19.76 3.33
C THR A 27 -2.51 20.61 2.75
N PRO A 28 -2.68 21.18 1.54
CA PRO A 28 -1.64 22.02 0.95
C PRO A 28 -1.40 23.26 1.80
N GLY A 29 -0.14 23.65 1.90
CA GLY A 29 0.24 24.97 2.36
C GLY A 29 -0.15 26.05 1.36
N ARG A 30 0.10 27.30 1.75
CA ARG A 30 -0.03 28.46 0.86
C ARG A 30 1.34 29.12 0.69
N SER A 31 1.70 29.32 -0.57
CA SER A 31 2.87 30.11 -0.94
C SER A 31 2.59 31.61 -0.75
N TYR A 32 3.65 32.43 -0.70
CA TYR A 32 3.56 33.88 -0.50
C TYR A 32 2.68 34.59 -1.54
N ASN A 33 2.62 34.07 -2.77
CA ASN A 33 1.77 34.56 -3.86
C ASN A 33 0.35 33.93 -3.86
N GLY A 34 -0.05 33.26 -2.77
CA GLY A 34 -1.41 32.78 -2.55
C GLY A 34 -1.77 31.45 -3.21
N TYR A 35 -0.84 30.81 -3.93
CA TYR A 35 -1.12 29.53 -4.56
C TYR A 35 -0.93 28.34 -3.62
N ARG A 36 -1.64 27.23 -3.91
CA ARG A 36 -1.44 25.94 -3.25
C ARG A 36 -0.02 25.43 -3.48
N GLU A 37 0.63 25.07 -2.39
CA GLU A 37 1.96 24.49 -2.38
C GLU A 37 1.96 23.22 -1.53
N TYR A 38 2.62 22.18 -2.04
CA TYR A 38 2.90 20.97 -1.29
C TYR A 38 4.40 20.91 -0.97
N GLU A 39 4.70 20.22 0.11
CA GLU A 39 6.03 19.98 0.64
C GLU A 39 6.37 18.49 0.58
N GLU A 40 7.61 18.11 0.88
CA GLU A 40 8.01 16.71 0.79
C GLU A 40 7.27 15.76 1.72
N ALA A 41 6.82 16.25 2.87
CA ALA A 41 5.95 15.50 3.75
C ALA A 41 4.69 15.00 3.03
N HIS A 42 4.19 15.73 2.03
CA HIS A 42 3.02 15.34 1.25
C HIS A 42 3.29 14.15 0.33
N VAL A 43 4.51 14.02 -0.20
CA VAL A 43 4.90 12.87 -1.02
C VAL A 43 4.84 11.60 -0.17
N GLY A 44 5.49 11.62 0.99
CA GLY A 44 5.46 10.51 1.94
C GLY A 44 4.04 10.17 2.38
N ARG A 45 3.24 11.19 2.68
CA ARG A 45 1.83 11.04 3.06
C ARG A 45 0.99 10.38 1.98
N VAL A 46 1.12 10.80 0.73
CA VAL A 46 0.37 10.21 -0.39
C VAL A 46 0.78 8.75 -0.59
N MET A 47 2.06 8.42 -0.48
CA MET A 47 2.52 7.02 -0.56
C MET A 47 1.95 6.15 0.56
N GLN A 48 1.87 6.67 1.79
CA GLN A 48 1.21 5.97 2.90
C GLN A 48 -0.28 5.73 2.62
N ILE A 49 -1.01 6.76 2.17
CA ILE A 49 -2.44 6.63 1.81
C ILE A 49 -2.62 5.55 0.73
N LYS A 50 -1.77 5.54 -0.30
CA LYS A 50 -1.81 4.50 -1.36
C LYS A 50 -1.56 3.10 -0.80
N GLY A 51 -0.60 2.94 0.11
CA GLY A 51 -0.32 1.66 0.76
C GLY A 51 -1.53 1.13 1.53
N LEU A 52 -2.17 2.00 2.32
CA LEU A 52 -3.36 1.65 3.12
C LEU A 52 -4.60 1.36 2.25
N LEU A 53 -4.81 2.13 1.17
CA LEU A 53 -5.84 1.81 0.18
C LEU A 53 -5.55 0.47 -0.51
N GLY A 54 -4.29 0.23 -0.85
CA GLY A 54 -3.81 -1.01 -1.44
C GLY A 54 -4.05 -2.21 -0.54
N SER A 55 -3.98 -2.05 0.79
CA SER A 55 -4.30 -3.10 1.76
C SER A 55 -5.80 -3.35 1.94
N GLY A 56 -6.66 -2.51 1.34
CA GLY A 56 -8.12 -2.65 1.39
C GLY A 56 -8.80 -1.81 2.46
N LEU A 57 -8.07 -0.93 3.14
CA LEU A 57 -8.69 -0.04 4.12
C LEU A 57 -9.50 1.05 3.43
N PRO A 58 -10.74 1.33 3.87
CA PRO A 58 -11.53 2.41 3.30
C PRO A 58 -11.01 3.78 3.76
N THR A 59 -11.14 4.79 2.90
CA THR A 59 -10.66 6.16 3.14
C THR A 59 -11.09 6.76 4.49
N ARG A 60 -12.29 6.41 4.97
CA ARG A 60 -12.81 6.86 6.28
C ARG A 60 -11.90 6.42 7.43
N ILE A 61 -11.42 5.19 7.38
CA ILE A 61 -10.55 4.58 8.38
C ILE A 61 -9.14 5.12 8.24
N ILE A 62 -8.67 5.25 7.00
CA ILE A 62 -7.37 5.85 6.71
C ILE A 62 -7.26 7.23 7.36
N ARG A 63 -8.28 8.09 7.22
CA ARG A 63 -8.28 9.43 7.87
C ARG A 63 -8.08 9.35 9.38
N GLN A 64 -8.64 8.33 10.03
CA GLN A 64 -8.61 8.19 11.48
C GLN A 64 -7.25 7.67 11.96
N ILE A 65 -6.61 6.77 11.22
CA ILE A 65 -5.33 6.17 11.64
C ILE A 65 -4.10 6.98 11.19
N LEU A 66 -4.22 7.78 10.13
CA LEU A 66 -3.11 8.56 9.57
C LEU A 66 -2.38 9.41 10.61
N PRO A 67 -3.07 10.15 11.51
CA PRO A 67 -2.41 10.92 12.57
C PRO A 67 -1.57 10.07 13.53
N CYS A 68 -1.93 8.81 13.77
CA CYS A 68 -1.15 7.90 14.60
C CYS A 68 0.15 7.46 13.91
N LEU A 69 0.10 7.27 12.60
CA LEU A 69 1.26 6.84 11.81
C LEU A 69 2.32 7.96 11.69
N ASP A 70 1.91 9.23 11.79
CA ASP A 70 2.82 10.37 11.78
C ASP A 70 3.58 10.58 13.10
N LYS A 71 3.08 10.04 14.23
CA LYS A 71 3.63 10.28 15.57
C LYS A 71 3.92 8.98 16.30
N PRO A 72 5.20 8.53 16.37
CA PRO A 72 5.54 7.21 16.91
C PRO A 72 5.27 6.99 18.41
N ARG A 73 4.76 7.99 19.17
CA ARG A 73 4.60 7.90 20.64
C ARG A 73 3.34 8.56 21.26
N SER A 74 2.35 8.97 20.48
CA SER A 74 1.11 9.55 21.04
C SER A 74 -0.10 8.92 20.38
N ILE A 75 -0.49 7.73 20.87
CA ILE A 75 -1.58 6.92 20.32
C ILE A 75 -2.85 7.03 21.18
N TYR A 76 -3.07 8.21 21.78
CA TYR A 76 -4.35 8.51 22.39
C TYR A 76 -4.95 9.68 21.61
N PHE A 77 -6.05 9.39 20.91
CA PHE A 77 -6.98 10.45 20.57
C PHE A 77 -7.77 10.75 21.83
N ASP A 78 -7.94 12.03 22.14
CA ASP A 78 -8.90 12.43 23.17
C ASP A 78 -10.36 12.03 22.78
N ASP A 79 -10.60 11.74 21.49
CA ASP A 79 -11.92 11.42 20.92
C ASP A 79 -12.08 9.94 20.44
N LEU A 80 -11.29 8.99 20.96
CA LEU A 80 -11.48 7.57 20.63
C LEU A 80 -12.78 7.03 21.25
N THR A 81 -13.86 7.01 20.46
CA THR A 81 -15.14 6.43 20.92
C THR A 81 -15.10 4.89 20.89
N PRO A 82 -15.88 4.20 21.73
CA PRO A 82 -16.01 2.74 21.69
C PRO A 82 -16.43 2.21 20.31
N GLU A 83 -17.30 2.92 19.60
CA GLU A 83 -17.72 2.57 18.24
C GLU A 83 -16.54 2.65 17.27
N MET A 84 -15.68 3.65 17.43
CA MET A 84 -14.47 3.78 16.62
C MET A 84 -13.52 2.60 16.83
N LEU A 85 -13.29 2.25 18.10
CA LEU A 85 -12.44 1.12 18.47
C LEU A 85 -12.94 -0.17 17.82
N ARG A 86 -14.24 -0.46 17.92
CA ARG A 86 -14.85 -1.65 17.30
C ARG A 86 -14.66 -1.70 15.79
N VAL A 87 -14.78 -0.55 15.13
CA VAL A 87 -14.55 -0.48 13.68
C VAL A 87 -13.09 -0.77 13.36
N LEU A 88 -12.14 -0.18 14.09
CA LEU A 88 -10.71 -0.44 13.88
C LEU A 88 -10.35 -1.91 14.14
N GLU A 89 -10.91 -2.54 15.17
CA GLU A 89 -10.75 -3.97 15.45
C GLU A 89 -11.29 -4.84 14.31
N CYS A 90 -12.46 -4.49 13.77
CA CYS A 90 -13.06 -5.20 12.63
C CYS A 90 -12.19 -5.09 11.37
N GLU A 91 -11.73 -3.90 11.02
CA GLU A 91 -10.84 -3.66 9.88
C GLU A 91 -9.48 -4.35 10.07
N HIS A 92 -8.94 -4.34 11.28
CA HIS A 92 -7.73 -5.10 11.62
C HIS A 92 -7.94 -6.61 11.39
N GLY A 93 -9.08 -7.16 11.81
CA GLY A 93 -9.45 -8.55 11.55
C GLY A 93 -9.55 -8.87 10.06
N HIS A 94 -10.15 -7.98 9.26
CA HIS A 94 -10.21 -8.14 7.80
C HIS A 94 -8.83 -8.13 7.13
N LEU A 95 -7.93 -7.25 7.58
CA LEU A 95 -6.55 -7.23 7.11
C LEU A 95 -5.82 -8.54 7.44
N ALA A 96 -5.98 -9.06 8.66
CA ALA A 96 -5.39 -10.33 9.07
C ALA A 96 -5.86 -11.49 8.18
N GLN A 97 -7.18 -11.63 7.96
CA GLN A 97 -7.73 -12.67 7.09
C GLN A 97 -7.20 -12.57 5.65
N ARG A 98 -7.04 -11.34 5.14
CA ARG A 98 -6.49 -11.12 3.81
C ARG A 98 -5.00 -11.46 3.73
N ILE A 99 -4.22 -11.15 4.78
CA ILE A 99 -2.81 -11.56 4.89
C ILE A 99 -2.72 -13.09 4.86
N ASP A 100 -3.55 -13.79 5.63
CA ASP A 100 -3.55 -15.26 5.67
C ASP A 100 -3.88 -15.88 4.30
N CYS A 101 -4.88 -15.31 3.61
CA CYS A 101 -5.26 -15.75 2.26
C CYS A 101 -4.12 -15.51 1.25
N LEU A 102 -3.55 -14.31 1.22
CA LEU A 102 -2.46 -13.96 0.31
C LEU A 102 -1.20 -14.77 0.60
N THR A 103 -0.91 -15.06 1.87
CA THR A 103 0.22 -15.90 2.27
C THR A 103 0.04 -17.32 1.76
N ARG A 104 -1.13 -17.95 2.00
CA ARG A 104 -1.43 -19.28 1.47
C ARG A 104 -1.31 -19.35 -0.05
N ASN A 105 -1.82 -18.34 -0.76
CA ASN A 105 -1.73 -18.29 -2.22
C ASN A 105 -0.28 -18.13 -2.70
N ARG A 106 0.49 -17.25 -2.07
CA ARG A 106 1.91 -17.06 -2.37
C ARG A 106 2.68 -18.36 -2.19
N ASP A 107 2.45 -19.06 -1.09
CA ASP A 107 3.16 -20.30 -0.76
C ASP A 107 2.79 -21.41 -1.74
N ALA A 108 1.49 -21.57 -2.08
CA ALA A 108 1.04 -22.52 -3.09
C ALA A 108 1.63 -22.25 -4.49
N ILE A 109 1.74 -20.97 -4.90
CA ILE A 109 2.41 -20.60 -6.15
C ILE A 109 3.91 -20.92 -6.06
N GLY A 110 4.54 -20.70 -4.90
CA GLY A 110 5.93 -21.06 -4.64
C GLY A 110 6.18 -22.57 -4.83
N ASP A 111 5.35 -23.40 -4.21
CA ASP A 111 5.45 -24.87 -4.30
C ASP A 111 5.29 -25.37 -5.75
N TYR A 112 4.35 -24.78 -6.48
CA TYR A 112 4.15 -25.08 -7.90
C TYR A 112 5.39 -24.72 -8.74
N LEU A 113 5.98 -23.54 -8.52
CA LEU A 113 7.17 -23.09 -9.25
C LEU A 113 8.37 -24.00 -8.99
N GLU A 114 8.57 -24.43 -7.74
CA GLU A 114 9.66 -25.36 -7.40
C GLU A 114 9.47 -26.73 -8.04
N THR A 115 8.23 -27.24 -8.07
CA THR A 115 7.90 -28.49 -8.77
C THR A 115 8.24 -28.41 -10.27
N VAL A 116 7.81 -27.33 -10.94
CA VAL A 116 8.07 -27.14 -12.38
C VAL A 116 9.56 -26.97 -12.67
N ARG A 117 10.31 -26.27 -11.81
CA ARG A 117 11.77 -26.13 -11.94
C ARG A 117 12.48 -27.48 -11.79
N GLY A 118 12.09 -28.28 -10.80
CA GLY A 118 12.64 -29.62 -10.57
C GLY A 118 12.42 -30.56 -11.76
N MET A 119 11.22 -30.57 -12.33
CA MET A 119 10.91 -31.37 -13.53
C MET A 119 11.73 -30.95 -14.75
N ARG A 120 11.96 -29.64 -14.95
CA ARG A 120 12.78 -29.13 -16.04
C ARG A 120 14.26 -29.48 -15.90
N VAL A 121 14.79 -29.50 -14.68
CA VAL A 121 16.17 -29.91 -14.41
C VAL A 121 16.35 -31.42 -14.64
N ALA A 122 15.36 -32.24 -14.24
CA ALA A 122 15.39 -33.69 -14.49
C ALA A 122 15.29 -34.04 -15.99
N ALA A 123 14.74 -33.14 -16.82
CA ALA A 123 14.48 -33.35 -18.24
C ALA A 123 15.60 -32.90 -19.20
N GLY A 124 16.79 -32.49 -18.73
CA GLY A 124 17.89 -32.08 -19.62
C GLY A 124 19.26 -32.69 -19.27
N PRO A 125 20.15 -32.98 -20.25
CA PRO A 125 19.96 -33.45 -21.61
C PRO A 125 20.33 -34.95 -21.72
N SER A 126 19.36 -35.86 -21.81
CA SER A 126 19.60 -37.22 -22.31
C SER A 126 19.54 -37.21 -23.84
N GLY A 127 20.60 -36.72 -24.49
CA GLY A 127 20.53 -36.54 -25.94
C GLY A 127 21.83 -36.14 -26.63
N ARG A 128 22.91 -36.90 -26.43
CA ARG A 128 23.93 -37.17 -27.48
C ARG A 128 24.96 -38.18 -26.97
N ALA A 129 24.61 -39.46 -27.05
CA ALA A 129 25.58 -40.56 -27.07
C ALA A 129 25.04 -41.68 -27.98
N GLY A 130 25.79 -41.99 -29.04
CA GLY A 130 25.58 -43.13 -29.94
C GLY A 130 25.01 -42.73 -31.32
N GLY A 131 25.59 -43.07 -32.47
CA GLY A 131 26.79 -43.84 -32.81
C GLY A 131 27.42 -43.20 -34.08
N GLY A 132 28.65 -43.49 -34.47
CA GLY A 132 29.27 -44.80 -34.55
C GLY A 132 29.44 -45.13 -36.03
N SER A 133 30.63 -44.85 -36.56
CA SER A 133 31.37 -45.62 -37.59
C SER A 133 32.68 -44.89 -37.88
#